data_AF-A0A109MYH0-F1
#
_entry.id   AF-A0A109MYH0-F1
#
_cell.length_a   1.000
_cell.length_b   1.000
_cell.length_c   1.000
_cell.angle_alpha   90.00
_cell.angle_beta   90.00
_cell.angle_gamma   90.00
#
_symmetry.space_group_name_H-M   'P 1'
#
loop_
_entity.id
_entity.type
_entity.pdbx_description
1 polymer ?
#
loop_
_entity_poly.entity_id
_entity_poly.type
_entity_poly.pdbx_seq_one_letter_code
_entity_poly.pdbx_strand_id
1 'polypeptide(L)'
;MKYIIIGTLILVVACVVMAKLITYKYWTCIYTAFGHDNYFKVIAKLEREGVGFKTKTPLQLGSTDFQNRNKMTQYDVFVKKGDEQAAQRAIHSA
;
A
#
# COMPACT_ATOMS: atom_id res chain seq x y z
N MET A 1 -26.94 -32.59 11.89
CA MET A 1 -26.95 -31.57 10.82
C MET A 1 -26.77 -30.14 11.33
N LYS A 2 -27.55 -29.66 12.33
CA LYS A 2 -27.44 -28.27 12.86
C LYS A 2 -26.02 -27.87 13.29
N TYR A 3 -25.31 -28.73 14.03
CA TYR A 3 -23.93 -28.47 14.49
C TYR A 3 -22.89 -28.49 13.37
N ILE A 4 -23.10 -29.30 12.33
CA ILE A 4 -22.20 -29.36 11.16
C ILE A 4 -22.28 -28.04 10.40
N ILE A 5 -23.50 -27.52 10.18
CA ILE A 5 -23.73 -26.23 9.51
C ILE A 5 -23.09 -25.08 10.30
N ILE A 6 -23.28 -25.06 11.63
CA ILE A 6 -22.68 -24.04 12.51
C ILE A 6 -21.15 -24.13 12.45
N GLY A 7 -20.57 -25.35 12.50
CA GLY A 7 -19.14 -25.57 12.40
C GLY A 7 -18.55 -25.09 11.08
N THR A 8 -19.21 -25.39 9.95
CA THR A 8 -18.79 -24.91 8.63
C THR A 8 -18.85 -23.39 8.53
N LEU A 9 -19.88 -22.75 9.09
CA LEU A 9 -20.00 -21.29 9.08
C LEU A 9 -18.86 -20.62 9.85
N ILE A 10 -18.52 -21.14 11.04
CA ILE A 10 -17.40 -20.62 11.85
C ILE A 10 -16.07 -20.80 11.13
N LEU A 11 -15.85 -21.95 10.49
CA LEU A 11 -14.64 -22.22 9.71
C LEU A 11 -14.47 -21.20 8.58
N VAL A 12 -15.53 -20.93 7.81
CA VAL A 12 -15.48 -19.97 6.70
C VAL A 12 -15.13 -18.57 7.20
N VAL A 13 -15.76 -18.12 8.30
CA VAL A 13 -15.45 -16.81 8.89
C VAL A 13 -13.99 -16.75 9.35
N ALA A 14 -13.49 -17.80 10.02
CA ALA A 14 -12.10 -17.88 10.45
C ALA A 14 -11.12 -17.82 9.26
N CYS A 15 -11.41 -18.51 8.15
CA CYS A 15 -10.59 -18.46 6.93
C CYS A 15 -10.54 -17.05 6.33
N VAL A 16 -11.67 -16.33 6.28
CA VAL A 16 -11.71 -14.95 5.77
C VAL A 16 -10.88 -14.00 6.64
N VAL A 17 -10.98 -14.13 7.97
CA VAL A 17 -10.20 -13.32 8.92
C VAL A 17 -8.71 -13.60 8.78
N MET A 18 -8.30 -14.87 8.69
CA MET A 18 -6.90 -15.26 8.49
C MET A 18 -6.35 -14.72 7.17
N ALA A 19 -7.10 -14.83 6.06
CA ALA A 19 -6.69 -14.28 4.77
C ALA A 19 -6.48 -12.75 4.81
N LYS A 20 -7.36 -12.02 5.52
CA LYS A 20 -7.18 -10.57 5.73
C LYS A 20 -5.97 -10.24 6.59
N LEU A 21 -5.74 -10.97 7.69
CA LEU A 21 -4.58 -10.78 8.57
C LEU A 21 -3.26 -11.02 7.86
N ILE A 22 -3.19 -12.09 7.06
CA ILE A 22 -2.09 -12.38 6.15
C ILE A 22 -1.92 -11.14 5.27
N THR A 23 -2.89 -10.80 4.43
CA THR A 23 -2.80 -9.67 3.49
C THR A 23 -2.38 -8.35 4.14
N TYR A 24 -2.80 -8.04 5.37
CA TYR A 24 -2.42 -6.80 6.07
C TYR A 24 -0.99 -6.81 6.60
N LYS A 25 -0.49 -7.97 7.06
CA LYS A 25 0.85 -8.13 7.63
C LYS A 25 1.97 -8.04 6.59
N TYR A 26 1.67 -8.31 5.32
CA TYR A 26 2.66 -8.27 4.24
C TYR A 26 2.75 -6.90 3.56
N TRP A 27 2.44 -5.76 4.17
CA TRP A 27 2.75 -4.45 3.54
C TRP A 27 3.94 -3.80 4.22
N THR A 28 5.02 -3.58 3.47
CA THR A 28 6.25 -2.90 3.91
C THR A 28 6.30 -1.51 3.28
N CYS A 29 6.71 -0.50 4.04
CA CYS A 29 7.04 0.82 3.48
C CYS A 29 8.41 0.75 2.79
N ILE A 30 8.46 1.03 1.49
CA ILE A 30 9.71 0.99 0.70
C ILE A 30 10.27 2.36 0.37
N TYR A 31 9.41 3.37 0.31
CA TYR A 31 9.79 4.67 -0.21
C TYR A 31 8.89 5.75 0.37
N THR A 32 9.53 6.80 0.84
CA THR A 32 8.87 8.00 1.31
C THR A 32 9.25 9.12 0.35
N ALA A 33 8.29 9.55 -0.46
CA ALA A 33 8.46 10.66 -1.40
C ALA A 33 8.04 11.97 -0.74
N PHE A 34 8.84 13.02 -0.88
CA PHE A 34 8.43 14.37 -0.52
C PHE A 34 8.03 15.13 -1.78
N GLY A 35 6.82 15.65 -1.78
CA GLY A 35 6.23 16.40 -2.88
C GLY A 35 5.63 15.55 -3.99
N HIS A 36 4.68 16.16 -4.71
CA HIS A 36 3.78 15.46 -5.63
C HIS A 36 4.54 14.96 -6.87
N ASP A 37 5.42 15.77 -7.44
CA ASP A 37 6.15 15.42 -8.67
C ASP A 37 6.99 14.14 -8.52
N ASN A 38 7.70 14.03 -7.38
CA ASN A 38 8.56 12.88 -7.12
C ASN A 38 7.73 11.62 -6.81
N TYR A 39 6.59 11.79 -6.13
CA TYR A 39 5.63 10.73 -5.87
C TYR A 39 5.04 10.14 -7.16
N PHE A 40 4.53 10.97 -8.09
CA PHE A 40 3.96 10.48 -9.34
C PHE A 40 5.00 9.79 -10.23
N LYS A 41 6.25 10.29 -10.22
CA LYS A 41 7.35 9.67 -10.96
C LYS A 41 7.66 8.26 -10.44
N VAL A 42 7.69 8.07 -9.12
CA VAL A 42 7.92 6.77 -8.49
C VAL A 42 6.76 5.80 -8.73
N ILE A 43 5.53 6.29 -8.66
CA ILE A 43 4.35 5.48 -8.97
C ILE A 43 4.36 4.98 -10.41
N ALA A 44 4.64 5.86 -11.38
CA ALA A 44 4.67 5.48 -12.78
C ALA A 44 5.70 4.38 -13.05
N LYS A 45 6.84 4.39 -12.33
CA LYS A 45 7.86 3.33 -12.41
C LYS A 45 7.37 2.01 -11.82
N LEU A 46 6.72 2.04 -10.65
CA LEU A 46 6.16 0.84 -10.01
C LEU A 46 5.05 0.21 -10.87
N GLU A 47 4.20 1.04 -11.47
CA GLU A 47 3.12 0.60 -12.36
C GLU A 47 3.67 -0.01 -13.66
N ARG A 48 4.72 0.59 -14.23
CA ARG A 48 5.41 0.05 -15.42
C ARG A 48 6.00 -1.35 -15.18
N GLU A 49 6.50 -1.62 -13.97
CA GLU A 49 7.00 -2.94 -13.60
C GLU A 49 5.90 -3.89 -13.07
N GLY A 50 4.64 -3.44 -13.04
CA GLY A 50 3.51 -4.25 -12.58
C GLY A 50 3.51 -4.53 -11.08
N VAL A 51 4.22 -3.72 -10.29
CA VAL A 51 4.33 -3.90 -8.83
C VAL A 51 3.11 -3.32 -8.14
N GLY A 52 2.35 -4.16 -7.43
CA GLY A 52 1.20 -3.72 -6.66
C GLY A 52 1.59 -2.89 -5.44
N PHE A 53 1.30 -1.59 -5.45
CA PHE A 53 1.61 -0.67 -4.36
C PHE A 53 0.35 -0.09 -3.70
N LYS A 54 0.49 0.38 -2.46
CA LYS A 54 -0.50 1.15 -1.71
C LYS A 54 0.14 2.45 -1.27
N THR A 55 -0.61 3.54 -1.33
CA THR A 55 -0.14 4.83 -0.85
C THR A 55 -1.01 5.30 0.29
N LYS A 56 -0.38 5.81 1.35
CA LYS A 56 -1.10 6.58 2.35
C LYS A 56 -1.05 8.04 1.91
N THR A 57 -2.11 8.48 1.24
CA THR A 57 -2.28 9.90 0.95
C THR A 57 -2.48 10.65 2.27
N PRO A 58 -1.63 11.63 2.62
CA PRO A 58 -1.86 12.45 3.79
C PRO A 58 -3.14 13.26 3.58
N LEU A 59 -4.17 12.94 4.35
CA LEU A 59 -5.47 13.60 4.33
C LEU A 59 -5.32 14.98 5.00
N GLN A 60 -4.81 15.99 4.29
CA GLN A 60 -4.75 17.37 4.78
C GLN A 60 -6.06 18.10 4.46
N LEU A 61 -7.12 17.76 5.20
CA LEU A 61 -8.36 18.53 5.29
C LEU A 61 -8.11 19.78 6.16
N GLY A 62 -7.64 20.89 5.59
CA GLY A 62 -7.73 22.19 6.28
C GLY A 62 -6.59 23.20 6.19
N SER A 63 -5.76 23.22 5.14
CA SER A 63 -4.68 24.22 5.03
C SER A 63 -4.77 25.05 3.74
N THR A 64 -4.88 26.37 3.87
CA THR A 64 -5.18 27.32 2.78
C THR A 64 -4.05 27.49 1.75
N ASP A 65 -2.82 27.10 2.07
CA ASP A 65 -1.65 27.27 1.20
C ASP A 65 -1.40 26.05 0.29
N PHE A 66 -1.66 26.20 -1.02
CA PHE A 66 -1.46 25.14 -2.02
C PHE A 66 0.02 24.98 -2.44
N GLN A 67 0.79 26.08 -2.50
CA GLN A 67 2.19 26.05 -2.95
C GLN A 67 3.13 25.38 -1.94
N ASN A 68 2.91 25.62 -0.64
CA ASN A 68 3.75 25.04 0.41
C ASN A 68 3.45 23.54 0.62
N ARG A 69 2.21 23.11 0.33
CA ARG A 69 1.79 21.70 0.32
C ARG A 69 2.61 20.87 -0.67
N ASN A 70 2.89 21.37 -1.88
CA ASN A 70 3.60 20.56 -2.88
C ASN A 70 5.04 20.19 -2.47
N LYS A 71 5.67 20.93 -1.56
CA LYS A 71 7.05 20.64 -1.11
C LYS A 71 7.12 19.81 0.17
N MET A 72 6.15 19.97 1.08
CA MET A 72 6.18 19.34 2.40
C MET A 72 5.30 18.10 2.53
N THR A 73 4.49 17.78 1.51
CA THR A 73 3.63 16.61 1.56
C THR A 73 4.44 15.33 1.45
N GLN A 74 4.41 14.53 2.52
CA GLN A 74 5.03 13.22 2.58
C GLN A 74 4.07 12.15 2.06
N TYR A 75 4.51 11.38 1.07
CA TYR A 75 3.80 10.22 0.54
C TYR A 75 4.57 8.96 0.89
N ASP A 76 3.99 8.14 1.75
CA ASP A 76 4.53 6.82 2.07
C ASP A 76 3.95 5.78 1.10
N VAL A 77 4.86 5.12 0.36
CA VAL A 77 4.55 4.07 -0.60
C VAL A 77 4.86 2.71 0.03
N PHE A 78 3.83 1.88 0.10
CA PHE A 78 3.88 0.53 0.65
C PHE A 78 3.77 -0.49 -0.48
N VAL A 79 4.52 -1.58 -0.42
CA VAL A 79 4.40 -2.73 -1.32
C VAL A 79 4.26 -4.01 -0.52
N LYS A 80 3.82 -5.06 -1.22
CA LYS A 80 3.74 -6.38 -0.60
C LYS A 80 5.15 -6.89 -0.24
N LYS A 81 5.26 -7.49 0.93
CA LYS A 81 6.45 -8.18 1.44
C LYS A 81 6.72 -9.38 0.53
N GLY A 82 7.89 -9.39 -0.09
CA GLY A 82 8.23 -10.25 -1.22
C GLY A 82 8.49 -9.47 -2.51
N ASP A 83 7.74 -8.39 -2.75
CA ASP A 83 7.91 -7.50 -3.91
C ASP A 83 8.89 -6.35 -3.62
N GLU A 84 9.50 -6.33 -2.42
CA GLU A 84 10.40 -5.27 -1.96
C GLU A 84 11.59 -5.08 -2.92
N GLN A 85 12.18 -6.18 -3.40
CA GLN A 85 13.29 -6.14 -4.34
C GLN A 85 12.87 -5.65 -5.73
N ALA A 86 11.72 -6.10 -6.23
CA ALA A 86 11.16 -5.64 -7.49
C ALA A 86 10.86 -4.14 -7.42
N ALA A 87 10.25 -3.70 -6.33
CA ALA A 87 9.93 -2.29 -6.12
C ALA A 87 11.18 -1.41 -5.99
N GLN A 88 12.23 -1.88 -5.29
CA GLN A 88 13.50 -1.17 -5.19
C GLN A 88 14.20 -1.05 -6.56
N ARG A 89 14.15 -2.12 -7.38
CA ARG A 89 14.64 -2.09 -8.76
C ARG A 89 13.83 -1.11 -9.61
N ALA A 90 12.51 -1.14 -9.55
CA ALA A 90 11.65 -0.20 -10.26
C ALA A 90 12.00 1.26 -9.93
N ILE A 91 12.18 1.59 -8.65
CA ILE A 91 12.50 2.96 -8.21
C ILE A 91 13.84 3.43 -8.77
N HIS A 92 14.87 2.57 -8.69
CA HIS A 92 16.23 2.88 -9.13
C HIS A 92 16.51 2.60 -10.62
N SER A 93 15.57 1.98 -11.34
CA SER A 93 15.68 1.81 -12.79
C SER A 93 15.72 3.18 -13.46
N ALA A 94 16.69 3.38 -14.34
CA ALA A 94 16.95 4.67 -14.99
C ALA A 94 15.82 5.05 -15.97
#